data_AF-F2NUR4-F1
#
_entry.id   AF-F2NUR4-F1
#
_cell.length_a   1.000
_cell.length_b   1.000
_cell.length_c   1.000
_cell.angle_alpha   90.00
_cell.angle_beta   90.00
_cell.angle_gamma   90.00
#
_symmetry.space_group_name_H-M   'P 1'
#
loop_
_entity.id
_entity.type
_entity.pdbx_description
1 polymer ?
#
loop_
_entity_poly.entity_id
_entity_poly.type
_entity_poly.pdbx_seq_one_letter_code
_entity_poly.pdbx_strand_id
1 'polypeptide(L)'
;MSAEFLLEIKSLAHKNNVPIMQDATSEFIFSFIKKHNVKSVLEIGTAVGYSAIQFALVDESVKVTTIEIDIDRTIQAIKNVEKCGLKSRIKIINNDALACDINEKFDLIFIDAAKAQYEKFFEKFKANLNPKGAIISDNLLFHGIVENQNLTKSYSTKKLVRKIKRYVNFLKENIEFTTEFYKTGDGISVSKFKTDYSNFISEENFLEEKEYFKIFKIDQKCLLKLFDENVSKEFALMDFRNSQFAYNQNISKFMPCDFLKISGCFGIVFQNDDEKFPSRILNEFDKNIFSDKFTLLHEKLLSLNAESLASYKELLLFILGGNSKENSSVIRKLKKLPEGNFFCQGNFCPENILIDENKNLFASNFLLSCKGPKEFDIARTFYILSKTNSEKSILKSEDYLIKMEIDKESLLPFIEVFNEFENSFYDIF
;
A
#
# COMPACT_ATOMS: atom_id res chain seq x y z
N MET A 1 -19.01 16.05 -38.54
CA MET A 1 -19.19 17.43 -38.05
C MET A 1 -18.26 17.80 -36.90
N SER A 2 -17.97 16.94 -35.92
CA SER A 2 -17.19 17.33 -34.72
C SER A 2 -15.68 17.57 -34.92
N ALA A 3 -15.02 16.88 -35.87
CA ALA A 3 -13.56 16.92 -36.01
C ALA A 3 -13.03 18.29 -36.49
N GLU A 4 -13.73 18.96 -37.41
CA GLU A 4 -13.33 20.27 -37.94
C GLU A 4 -13.40 21.36 -36.87
N PHE A 5 -14.48 21.38 -36.07
CA PHE A 5 -14.62 22.30 -34.95
C PHE A 5 -13.59 22.07 -33.84
N LEU A 6 -13.23 20.81 -33.55
CA LEU A 6 -12.17 20.51 -32.59
C LEU A 6 -10.81 21.08 -33.03
N LEU A 7 -10.47 20.97 -34.33
CA LEU A 7 -9.25 21.57 -34.88
C LEU A 7 -9.27 23.09 -34.79
N GLU A 8 -10.42 23.73 -35.06
CA GLU A 8 -10.60 25.18 -34.90
C GLU A 8 -10.37 25.59 -33.43
N ILE A 9 -10.99 24.90 -32.47
CA ILE A 9 -10.83 25.17 -31.04
C ILE A 9 -9.37 25.00 -30.61
N LYS A 10 -8.71 23.92 -31.04
CA LYS A 10 -7.29 23.65 -30.75
C LYS A 10 -6.40 24.78 -31.28
N SER A 11 -6.61 25.19 -32.54
CA SER A 11 -5.86 26.27 -33.18
C SER A 11 -6.04 27.61 -32.46
N LEU A 12 -7.28 27.95 -32.09
CA LEU A 12 -7.59 29.17 -31.34
C LEU A 12 -6.98 29.16 -29.93
N ALA A 13 -7.01 28.02 -29.24
CA ALA A 13 -6.40 27.88 -27.93
C ALA A 13 -4.88 28.11 -27.99
N HIS A 14 -4.19 27.53 -28.99
CA HIS A 14 -2.78 27.79 -29.22
C HIS A 14 -2.50 29.27 -29.52
N LYS A 15 -3.28 29.89 -30.40
CA LYS A 15 -3.13 31.31 -30.74
C LYS A 15 -3.30 32.23 -29.53
N ASN A 16 -4.19 31.87 -28.61
CA ASN A 16 -4.51 32.64 -27.41
C ASN A 16 -3.70 32.21 -26.17
N ASN A 17 -2.72 31.31 -26.32
CA ASN A 17 -1.92 30.75 -25.23
C ASN A 17 -2.76 30.13 -24.10
N VAL A 18 -3.90 29.53 -24.44
CA VAL A 18 -4.73 28.77 -23.51
C VAL A 18 -4.18 27.35 -23.44
N PRO A 19 -3.72 26.87 -22.26
CA PRO A 19 -3.31 25.47 -22.12
C PRO A 19 -4.49 24.54 -22.37
N ILE A 20 -4.25 23.49 -23.15
CA ILE A 20 -5.21 22.43 -23.45
C ILE A 20 -4.54 21.07 -23.24
N MET A 21 -5.36 20.05 -23.03
CA MET A 21 -4.94 18.67 -22.88
C MET A 21 -4.06 18.21 -24.06
N GLN A 22 -2.98 17.50 -23.74
CA GLN A 22 -2.06 16.94 -24.75
C GLN A 22 -2.67 15.72 -25.44
N ASP A 23 -2.34 15.53 -26.71
CA ASP A 23 -2.92 14.43 -27.52
C ASP A 23 -2.64 13.04 -26.89
N ALA A 24 -1.45 12.84 -26.33
CA ALA A 24 -1.10 11.59 -25.63
C ALA A 24 -1.98 11.35 -24.38
N THR A 25 -2.30 12.40 -23.61
CA THR A 25 -3.24 12.32 -22.49
C THR A 25 -4.65 12.02 -23.01
N SER A 26 -5.09 12.71 -24.07
CA SER A 26 -6.40 12.49 -24.69
C SER A 26 -6.58 11.03 -25.12
N GLU A 27 -5.62 10.45 -25.83
CA GLU A 27 -5.66 9.05 -26.28
C GLU A 27 -5.78 8.07 -25.11
N PHE A 28 -4.99 8.28 -24.05
CA PHE A 28 -5.07 7.46 -22.85
C PHE A 28 -6.47 7.50 -22.22
N ILE A 29 -7.03 8.71 -22.04
CA ILE A 29 -8.35 8.88 -21.41
C ILE A 29 -9.45 8.30 -22.31
N PHE A 30 -9.37 8.43 -23.63
CA PHE A 30 -10.37 7.84 -24.53
C PHE A 30 -10.36 6.32 -24.45
N SER A 31 -9.18 5.71 -24.47
CA SER A 31 -9.04 4.27 -24.28
C SER A 31 -9.56 3.85 -22.90
N PHE A 32 -9.31 4.65 -21.86
CA PHE A 32 -9.85 4.40 -20.52
C PHE A 32 -11.39 4.44 -20.51
N ILE A 33 -12.00 5.50 -21.05
CA ILE A 33 -13.46 5.69 -21.13
C ILE A 33 -14.12 4.50 -21.84
N LYS A 34 -13.57 4.08 -22.99
CA LYS A 34 -14.09 2.93 -23.75
C LYS A 34 -13.92 1.61 -22.98
N LYS A 35 -12.71 1.33 -22.48
CA LYS A 35 -12.38 0.08 -21.78
C LYS A 35 -13.22 -0.10 -20.51
N HIS A 36 -13.49 0.98 -19.80
CA HIS A 36 -14.23 0.96 -18.53
C HIS A 36 -15.72 1.32 -18.68
N ASN A 37 -16.21 1.48 -19.91
CA ASN A 37 -17.61 1.82 -20.21
C ASN A 37 -18.11 3.03 -19.40
N VAL A 38 -17.27 4.06 -19.27
CA VAL A 38 -17.57 5.29 -18.52
C VAL A 38 -18.76 6.01 -19.17
N LYS A 39 -19.75 6.42 -18.38
CA LYS A 39 -20.97 7.13 -18.85
C LYS A 39 -21.10 8.53 -18.29
N SER A 40 -20.48 8.78 -17.14
CA SER A 40 -20.56 10.06 -16.43
C SER A 40 -19.16 10.54 -16.05
N VAL A 41 -18.82 11.76 -16.48
CA VAL A 41 -17.52 12.40 -16.22
C VAL A 41 -17.73 13.67 -15.43
N LEU A 42 -17.00 13.86 -14.35
CA LEU A 42 -16.81 15.15 -13.70
C LEU A 42 -15.41 15.66 -14.02
N GLU A 43 -15.32 16.85 -14.62
CA GLU A 43 -14.06 17.52 -14.90
C GLU A 43 -13.89 18.74 -13.99
N ILE A 44 -12.72 18.84 -13.36
CA ILE A 44 -12.32 20.01 -12.58
C ILE A 44 -11.30 20.79 -13.41
N GLY A 45 -11.73 21.94 -13.94
CA GLY A 45 -10.98 22.76 -14.90
C GLY A 45 -11.50 22.60 -16.33
N THR A 46 -12.46 23.44 -16.74
CA THR A 46 -13.01 23.39 -18.11
C THR A 46 -12.12 24.06 -19.15
N ALA A 47 -11.41 25.14 -18.77
CA ALA A 47 -10.79 26.07 -19.72
C ALA A 47 -11.78 26.46 -20.83
N VAL A 48 -11.41 26.25 -22.10
CA VAL A 48 -12.27 26.55 -23.27
C VAL A 48 -13.17 25.37 -23.68
N GLY A 49 -13.30 24.34 -22.84
CA GLY A 49 -14.19 23.18 -23.03
C GLY A 49 -13.66 22.09 -23.97
N TYR A 50 -12.38 22.16 -24.36
CA TYR A 50 -11.80 21.24 -25.35
C TYR A 50 -11.84 19.77 -24.89
N SER A 51 -11.37 19.49 -23.68
CA SER A 51 -11.38 18.14 -23.08
C SER A 51 -12.79 17.63 -22.82
N ALA A 52 -13.69 18.44 -22.26
CA ALA A 52 -15.10 18.08 -22.08
C ALA A 52 -15.79 17.66 -23.39
N ILE A 53 -15.56 18.41 -24.48
CA ILE A 53 -16.08 18.07 -25.81
C ILE A 53 -15.50 16.73 -26.28
N GLN A 54 -14.19 16.55 -26.13
CA GLN A 54 -13.52 15.31 -26.51
C GLN A 54 -14.06 14.10 -25.74
N PHE A 55 -14.24 14.19 -24.42
CA PHE A 55 -14.80 13.10 -23.60
C PHE A 55 -16.22 12.71 -24.05
N ALA A 56 -17.09 13.69 -24.29
CA ALA A 56 -18.43 13.44 -24.79
C ALA A 56 -18.44 12.82 -26.20
N LEU A 57 -17.42 13.06 -27.02
CA LEU A 57 -17.33 12.48 -28.36
C LEU A 57 -16.82 11.03 -28.39
N VAL A 58 -16.30 10.52 -27.26
CA VAL A 58 -15.82 9.13 -27.18
C VAL A 58 -16.95 8.12 -27.40
N ASP A 59 -18.12 8.40 -26.82
CA ASP A 59 -19.33 7.59 -26.93
C ASP A 59 -20.57 8.47 -26.69
N GLU A 60 -21.66 8.23 -27.42
CA GLU A 60 -22.88 9.04 -27.37
C GLU A 60 -23.54 9.08 -25.98
N SER A 61 -23.36 8.01 -25.19
CA SER A 61 -23.91 7.89 -23.84
C SER A 61 -23.11 8.63 -22.78
N VAL A 62 -21.92 9.15 -23.10
CA VAL A 62 -21.09 9.92 -22.17
C VAL A 62 -21.71 11.30 -21.93
N LYS A 63 -21.89 11.63 -20.65
CA LYS A 63 -22.26 12.96 -20.16
C LYS A 63 -21.12 13.53 -19.33
N VAL A 64 -20.89 14.83 -19.47
CA VAL A 64 -19.80 15.54 -18.79
C VAL A 64 -20.38 16.67 -17.96
N THR A 65 -20.04 16.72 -16.68
CA THR A 65 -20.16 17.91 -15.84
C THR A 65 -18.77 18.50 -15.69
N THR A 66 -18.59 19.79 -15.92
CA THR A 66 -17.29 20.44 -15.85
C THR A 66 -17.38 21.75 -15.08
N ILE A 67 -16.36 22.06 -14.26
CA ILE A 67 -16.32 23.24 -13.40
C ILE A 67 -15.18 24.16 -13.83
N GLU A 68 -15.48 25.44 -14.00
CA GLU A 68 -14.51 26.49 -14.28
C GLU A 68 -14.81 27.73 -13.45
N ILE A 69 -13.77 28.31 -12.86
CA ILE A 69 -13.91 29.50 -12.02
C ILE A 69 -13.91 30.78 -12.86
N ASP A 70 -13.16 30.78 -13.98
CA ASP A 70 -13.03 31.93 -14.87
C ASP A 70 -14.25 32.09 -15.77
N ILE A 71 -14.94 33.21 -15.64
CA ILE A 71 -16.19 33.47 -16.37
C ILE A 71 -15.97 33.61 -17.88
N ASP A 72 -14.86 34.20 -18.32
CA ASP A 72 -14.57 34.41 -19.74
C ASP A 72 -14.31 33.07 -20.45
N ARG A 73 -13.53 32.19 -19.80
CA ARG A 73 -13.32 30.82 -20.24
C ARG A 73 -14.61 30.02 -20.25
N THR A 74 -15.45 30.17 -19.23
CA THR A 74 -16.78 29.52 -19.17
C THR A 74 -17.64 29.94 -20.37
N ILE A 75 -17.72 31.24 -20.67
CA ILE A 75 -18.49 31.75 -21.82
C ILE A 75 -17.95 31.17 -23.13
N GLN A 76 -16.62 31.09 -23.28
CA GLN A 76 -16.02 30.47 -24.46
C GLN A 76 -16.30 28.97 -24.56
N ALA A 77 -16.24 28.25 -23.44
CA ALA A 77 -16.57 26.83 -23.38
C ALA A 77 -18.02 26.56 -23.78
N ILE A 78 -18.98 27.37 -23.30
CA ILE A 78 -20.39 27.28 -23.69
C ILE A 78 -20.54 27.42 -25.20
N LYS A 79 -19.92 28.45 -25.81
CA LYS A 79 -19.96 28.65 -27.27
C LYS A 79 -19.38 27.46 -28.04
N ASN A 80 -18.26 26.90 -27.57
CA ASN A 80 -17.61 25.76 -28.20
C ASN A 80 -18.48 24.48 -28.11
N VAL A 81 -19.09 24.24 -26.96
CA VAL A 81 -20.01 23.12 -26.72
C VAL A 81 -21.26 23.23 -27.61
N GLU A 82 -21.82 24.43 -27.74
CA GLU A 82 -22.97 24.69 -28.61
C GLU A 82 -22.63 24.49 -30.08
N LYS A 83 -21.49 25.01 -30.55
CA LYS A 83 -20.98 24.77 -31.92
C LYS A 83 -20.84 23.28 -32.24
N CYS A 84 -20.45 22.47 -31.26
CA CYS A 84 -20.30 21.02 -31.43
C CYS A 84 -21.62 20.23 -31.29
N GLY A 85 -22.75 20.89 -30.98
CA GLY A 85 -24.04 20.24 -30.78
C GLY A 85 -24.13 19.40 -29.51
N LEU A 86 -23.34 19.71 -28.47
CA LEU A 86 -23.18 18.87 -27.27
C LEU A 86 -23.87 19.43 -26.01
N LYS A 87 -24.69 20.47 -26.16
CA LYS A 87 -25.36 21.17 -25.04
C LYS A 87 -26.18 20.25 -24.12
N SER A 88 -26.78 19.19 -24.65
CA SER A 88 -27.56 18.22 -23.85
C SER A 88 -26.70 17.22 -23.08
N ARG A 89 -25.40 17.13 -23.38
CA ARG A 89 -24.47 16.15 -22.81
C ARG A 89 -23.39 16.78 -21.94
N ILE A 90 -23.14 18.08 -22.08
CA ILE A 90 -22.11 18.80 -21.31
C ILE A 90 -22.76 19.89 -20.46
N LYS A 91 -22.68 19.74 -19.13
CA LYS A 91 -23.10 20.71 -18.11
C LYS A 91 -21.87 21.49 -17.64
N ILE A 92 -21.81 22.79 -17.93
CA ILE A 92 -20.73 23.68 -17.47
C ILE A 92 -21.21 24.44 -16.24
N ILE A 93 -20.42 24.41 -15.16
CA ILE A 93 -20.68 25.12 -13.91
C ILE A 93 -19.62 26.20 -13.74
N ASN A 94 -20.03 27.47 -13.69
CA ASN A 94 -19.12 28.56 -13.34
C ASN A 94 -19.10 28.77 -11.82
N ASN A 95 -18.09 28.24 -11.13
CA ASN A 95 -17.92 28.39 -9.69
C ASN A 95 -16.49 27.99 -9.26
N ASP A 96 -16.11 28.34 -8.03
CA ASP A 96 -14.98 27.68 -7.38
C ASP A 96 -15.35 26.21 -7.13
N ALA A 97 -14.57 25.29 -7.68
CA ALA A 97 -14.77 23.86 -7.48
C ALA A 97 -14.75 23.46 -6.00
N LEU A 98 -14.03 24.17 -5.11
CA LEU A 98 -14.08 23.90 -3.67
C LEU A 98 -15.35 24.41 -2.99
N ALA A 99 -16.04 25.39 -3.57
CA ALA A 99 -17.30 25.95 -3.06
C ALA A 99 -18.55 25.34 -3.71
N CYS A 100 -18.38 24.59 -4.79
CA CYS A 100 -19.49 23.96 -5.50
C CYS A 100 -19.99 22.71 -4.76
N ASP A 101 -21.31 22.57 -4.62
CA ASP A 101 -21.95 21.34 -4.16
C ASP A 101 -22.41 20.52 -5.36
N ILE A 102 -21.93 19.28 -5.43
CA ILE A 102 -22.28 18.32 -6.47
C ILE A 102 -22.89 17.11 -5.78
N ASN A 103 -24.15 16.81 -6.11
CA ASN A 103 -24.88 15.66 -5.56
C ASN A 103 -24.87 14.46 -6.51
N GLU A 104 -24.41 14.65 -7.75
CA GLU A 104 -24.33 13.60 -8.75
C GLU A 104 -23.12 12.67 -8.50
N LYS A 105 -23.24 11.42 -8.94
CA LYS A 105 -22.14 10.46 -8.96
C LYS A 105 -21.56 10.31 -10.37
N PHE A 106 -20.26 9.98 -10.46
CA PHE A 106 -19.53 9.90 -11.72
C PHE A 106 -18.71 8.62 -11.82
N ASP A 107 -18.60 8.08 -13.03
CA ASP A 107 -17.72 6.93 -13.34
C ASP A 107 -16.27 7.37 -13.51
N LEU A 108 -16.06 8.63 -13.89
CA LEU A 108 -14.73 9.22 -14.05
C LEU A 108 -14.73 10.63 -13.45
N ILE A 109 -13.76 10.91 -12.58
CA ILE A 109 -13.45 12.27 -12.14
C ILE A 109 -12.09 12.63 -12.72
N PHE A 110 -12.02 13.69 -13.50
CA PHE A 110 -10.79 14.18 -14.12
C PHE A 110 -10.35 15.49 -13.44
N ILE A 111 -9.15 15.49 -12.88
CA ILE A 111 -8.56 16.64 -12.20
C ILE A 111 -7.45 17.22 -13.10
N ASP A 112 -7.76 18.33 -13.77
CA ASP A 112 -6.79 19.15 -14.50
C ASP A 112 -7.06 20.65 -14.26
N ALA A 113 -6.84 21.05 -13.01
CA ALA A 113 -7.04 22.43 -12.57
C ALA A 113 -5.75 23.04 -11.99
N ALA A 114 -5.92 23.96 -11.05
CA ALA A 114 -4.80 24.50 -10.29
C ALA A 114 -4.07 23.38 -9.52
N LYS A 115 -2.90 22.97 -10.05
CA LYS A 115 -1.98 21.95 -9.48
C LYS A 115 -1.70 22.12 -7.98
N ALA A 116 -1.83 23.34 -7.46
CA ALA A 116 -1.68 23.65 -6.05
C ALA A 116 -2.79 23.10 -5.14
N GLN A 117 -3.92 22.66 -5.69
CA GLN A 117 -5.14 22.27 -4.97
C GLN A 117 -5.57 20.82 -5.26
N TYR A 118 -4.81 20.03 -6.03
CA TYR A 118 -5.19 18.67 -6.42
C TYR A 118 -5.63 17.79 -5.26
N GLU A 119 -4.86 17.78 -4.16
CA GLU A 119 -5.20 17.05 -2.93
C GLU A 119 -6.58 17.44 -2.38
N LYS A 120 -6.92 18.74 -2.39
CA LYS A 120 -8.22 19.23 -1.92
C LYS A 120 -9.36 18.86 -2.87
N PHE A 121 -9.12 18.92 -4.19
CA PHE A 121 -10.12 18.48 -5.17
C PHE A 121 -10.38 16.98 -5.07
N PHE A 122 -9.32 16.18 -4.94
CA PHE A 122 -9.43 14.74 -4.74
C PHE A 122 -10.26 14.43 -3.49
N GLU A 123 -9.92 15.01 -2.35
CA GLU A 123 -10.66 14.80 -1.10
C GLU A 123 -12.12 15.29 -1.19
N LYS A 124 -12.37 16.43 -1.83
CA LYS A 124 -13.74 16.96 -1.98
C LYS A 124 -14.61 16.04 -2.84
N PHE A 125 -14.09 15.60 -3.98
CA PHE A 125 -14.89 14.91 -4.99
C PHE A 125 -14.80 13.38 -4.94
N LYS A 126 -13.95 12.78 -4.09
CA LYS A 126 -13.90 11.30 -3.95
C LYS A 126 -15.27 10.71 -3.59
N ALA A 127 -16.06 11.42 -2.80
CA ALA A 127 -17.43 11.02 -2.45
C ALA A 127 -18.41 11.09 -3.64
N ASN A 128 -18.08 11.78 -4.73
CA ASN A 128 -18.86 11.79 -5.97
C ASN A 128 -18.49 10.63 -6.91
N LEU A 129 -17.51 9.80 -6.57
CA LEU A 129 -17.13 8.68 -7.43
C LEU A 129 -18.07 7.49 -7.24
N ASN A 130 -18.43 6.83 -8.35
CA ASN A 130 -19.10 5.53 -8.32
C ASN A 130 -18.15 4.43 -7.81
N PRO A 131 -18.65 3.33 -7.21
CA PRO A 131 -17.80 2.27 -6.66
C PRO A 131 -16.78 1.67 -7.63
N LYS A 132 -17.11 1.61 -8.93
CA LYS A 132 -16.21 1.11 -10.00
C LYS A 132 -15.54 2.24 -10.80
N GLY A 133 -15.71 3.48 -10.37
CA GLY A 133 -15.18 4.64 -11.06
C GLY A 133 -13.68 4.82 -10.81
N ALA A 134 -13.09 5.79 -11.52
CA ALA A 134 -11.71 6.22 -11.29
C ALA A 134 -11.60 7.75 -11.18
N ILE A 135 -10.59 8.18 -10.43
CA ILE A 135 -10.09 9.56 -10.46
C ILE A 135 -8.81 9.58 -11.27
N ILE A 136 -8.77 10.40 -12.32
CA ILE A 136 -7.59 10.61 -13.15
C ILE A 136 -7.05 12.01 -12.88
N SER A 137 -5.75 12.11 -12.58
CA SER A 137 -5.06 13.40 -12.42
C SER A 137 -3.93 13.52 -13.42
N ASP A 138 -3.87 14.64 -14.13
CA ASP A 138 -2.87 14.89 -15.18
C ASP A 138 -1.68 15.75 -14.68
N ASN A 139 -0.64 15.84 -15.50
CA ASN A 139 0.56 16.67 -15.34
C ASN A 139 1.36 16.44 -14.05
N LEU A 140 1.49 15.19 -13.61
CA LEU A 140 2.23 14.83 -12.40
C LEU A 140 3.77 14.87 -12.55
N LEU A 141 4.31 14.79 -13.77
CA LEU A 141 5.74 14.96 -14.07
C LEU A 141 6.12 16.43 -14.33
N PHE A 142 5.13 17.26 -14.70
CA PHE A 142 5.27 18.70 -14.96
C PHE A 142 6.49 19.02 -15.84
N HIS A 143 6.50 18.51 -17.08
CA HIS A 143 7.59 18.65 -18.04
C HIS A 143 8.95 18.13 -17.55
N GLY A 144 8.96 17.06 -16.74
CA GLY A 144 10.17 16.47 -16.17
C GLY A 144 10.82 17.28 -15.04
N ILE A 145 10.27 18.45 -14.68
CA ILE A 145 10.82 19.32 -13.62
C ILE A 145 10.65 18.68 -12.24
N VAL A 146 9.67 17.79 -12.07
CA VAL A 146 9.48 17.01 -10.84
C VAL A 146 10.66 16.06 -10.61
N GLU A 147 11.16 15.45 -11.67
CA GLU A 147 12.30 14.54 -11.66
C GLU A 147 13.63 15.32 -11.58
N ASN A 148 13.75 16.42 -12.32
CA ASN A 148 14.96 17.24 -12.34
C ASN A 148 14.67 18.73 -12.06
N GLN A 149 14.82 19.15 -10.80
CA GLN A 149 14.56 20.54 -10.39
C GLN A 149 15.59 21.55 -10.94
N ASN A 150 16.72 21.10 -11.49
CA ASN A 150 17.69 21.99 -12.13
C ASN A 150 17.17 22.59 -13.45
N LEU A 151 16.09 22.02 -14.00
CA LEU A 151 15.40 22.52 -15.18
C LEU A 151 14.66 23.85 -14.93
N THR A 152 14.60 24.35 -13.69
CA THR A 152 14.03 25.68 -13.40
C THR A 152 14.80 26.45 -12.32
N LYS A 153 15.00 27.75 -12.58
CA LYS A 153 15.53 28.70 -11.59
C LYS A 153 14.42 29.43 -10.81
N SER A 154 13.16 29.30 -11.22
CA SER A 154 12.04 30.04 -10.64
C SER A 154 11.61 29.47 -9.28
N TYR A 155 11.49 30.35 -8.29
CA TYR A 155 11.02 29.98 -6.95
C TYR A 155 9.56 29.52 -6.94
N SER A 156 8.70 30.15 -7.74
CA SER A 156 7.28 29.79 -7.85
C SER A 156 7.12 28.39 -8.44
N THR A 157 7.89 28.06 -9.47
CA THR A 157 7.93 26.74 -10.10
C THR A 157 8.40 25.66 -9.11
N LYS A 158 9.45 25.94 -8.32
CA LYS A 158 9.91 25.02 -7.25
C LYS A 158 8.85 24.80 -6.17
N LYS A 159 8.09 25.83 -5.79
CA LYS A 159 6.97 25.70 -4.83
C LYS A 159 5.86 24.82 -5.39
N LEU A 160 5.55 24.94 -6.69
CA LEU A 160 4.57 24.11 -7.37
C LEU A 160 5.01 22.64 -7.40
N VAL A 161 6.26 22.36 -7.77
CA VAL A 161 6.84 21.01 -7.78
C VAL A 161 6.73 20.33 -6.42
N ARG A 162 6.99 21.05 -5.31
CA ARG A 162 6.82 20.50 -3.96
C ARG A 162 5.37 20.07 -3.67
N LYS A 163 4.39 20.84 -4.16
CA LYS A 163 2.97 20.49 -4.02
C LYS A 163 2.60 19.26 -4.84
N ILE A 164 3.11 19.14 -6.07
CA ILE A 164 2.90 17.96 -6.91
C ILE A 164 3.52 16.73 -6.23
N LYS A 165 4.76 16.82 -5.72
CA LYS A 165 5.39 15.72 -4.98
C LYS A 165 4.59 15.30 -3.75
N ARG A 166 4.05 16.27 -2.99
CA ARG A 166 3.19 15.97 -1.85
C ARG A 166 1.92 15.25 -2.28
N TYR A 167 1.30 15.68 -3.38
CA TYR A 167 0.13 15.03 -3.93
C TYR A 167 0.43 13.60 -4.40
N VAL A 168 1.55 13.38 -5.10
CA VAL A 168 2.00 12.03 -5.49
C VAL A 168 2.22 11.13 -4.27
N ASN A 169 2.83 11.64 -3.19
CA ASN A 169 2.98 10.88 -1.95
C ASN A 169 1.62 10.57 -1.29
N PHE A 170 0.73 11.56 -1.24
CA PHE A 170 -0.65 11.38 -0.79
C PHE A 170 -1.36 10.24 -1.55
N LEU A 171 -1.22 10.20 -2.89
CA LEU A 171 -1.80 9.15 -3.72
C LEU A 171 -1.18 7.76 -3.47
N LYS A 172 0.13 7.70 -3.22
CA LYS A 172 0.85 6.45 -2.91
C LYS A 172 0.51 5.88 -1.54
N GLU A 173 0.27 6.75 -0.57
CA GLU A 173 -0.01 6.39 0.82
C GLU A 173 -1.52 6.35 1.12
N ASN A 174 -2.36 6.54 0.11
CA ASN A 174 -3.81 6.59 0.26
C ASN A 174 -4.36 5.22 0.69
N ILE A 175 -5.19 5.22 1.74
CA ILE A 175 -5.77 4.00 2.31
C ILE A 175 -7.12 3.62 1.69
N GLU A 176 -7.77 4.53 0.96
CA GLU A 176 -9.07 4.32 0.30
C GLU A 176 -8.91 4.00 -1.19
N PHE A 177 -7.79 4.39 -1.81
CA PHE A 177 -7.55 4.27 -3.24
C PHE A 177 -6.24 3.56 -3.55
N THR A 178 -6.27 2.71 -4.58
CA THR A 178 -5.06 2.22 -5.25
C THR A 178 -4.78 3.12 -6.44
N THR A 179 -3.54 3.58 -6.55
CA THR A 179 -3.13 4.51 -7.62
C THR A 179 -2.04 3.92 -8.49
N GLU A 180 -2.30 3.85 -9.79
CA GLU A 180 -1.33 3.54 -10.83
C GLU A 180 -0.79 4.83 -11.45
N PHE A 181 0.51 4.87 -11.74
CA PHE A 181 1.18 6.02 -12.36
C PHE A 181 1.69 5.67 -13.75
N TYR A 182 1.35 6.50 -14.72
CA TYR A 182 1.69 6.33 -16.14
C TYR A 182 2.56 7.50 -16.61
N LYS A 183 3.59 7.21 -17.42
CA LYS A 183 4.47 8.23 -18.01
C LYS A 183 3.93 8.81 -19.32
N THR A 184 2.64 8.64 -19.60
CA THR A 184 1.98 9.19 -20.78
C THR A 184 1.78 10.70 -20.62
N GLY A 185 2.02 11.48 -21.68
CA GLY A 185 1.93 12.95 -21.63
C GLY A 185 2.90 13.53 -20.61
N ASP A 186 2.40 14.43 -19.76
CA ASP A 186 3.15 14.98 -18.61
C ASP A 186 2.94 14.18 -17.32
N GLY A 187 2.59 12.89 -17.42
CA GLY A 187 2.41 11.98 -16.29
C GLY A 187 1.00 12.00 -15.73
N ILE A 188 0.36 10.83 -15.78
CA ILE A 188 -1.03 10.63 -15.38
C ILE A 188 -1.07 9.66 -14.20
N SER A 189 -1.94 9.90 -13.23
CA SER A 189 -2.34 8.88 -12.26
C SER A 189 -3.75 8.40 -12.50
N VAL A 190 -4.00 7.12 -12.26
CA VAL A 190 -5.34 6.53 -12.21
C VAL A 190 -5.55 5.96 -10.81
N SER A 191 -6.44 6.59 -10.04
CA SER A 191 -6.82 6.17 -8.69
C SER A 191 -8.19 5.51 -8.72
N LYS A 192 -8.30 4.29 -8.21
CA LYS A 192 -9.57 3.55 -8.07
C LYS A 192 -9.80 3.20 -6.62
N PHE A 193 -11.06 3.12 -6.19
CA PHE A 193 -11.35 2.61 -4.85
C PHE A 193 -10.66 1.27 -4.65
N LYS A 194 -10.05 1.09 -3.48
CA LYS A 194 -9.63 -0.23 -3.03
C LYS A 194 -10.86 -1.11 -2.92
N THR A 195 -10.68 -2.39 -3.20
CA THR A 195 -11.74 -3.38 -3.02
C THR A 195 -12.22 -3.31 -1.57
N ASP A 196 -13.55 -3.35 -1.37
CA ASP A 196 -14.11 -3.46 -0.03
C ASP A 196 -14.01 -4.90 0.45
N TYR A 197 -13.11 -5.14 1.41
CA TYR A 197 -12.87 -6.47 1.96
C TYR A 197 -13.73 -6.77 3.20
N SER A 198 -14.60 -5.84 3.64
CA SER A 198 -15.41 -6.02 4.85
C SER A 198 -16.34 -7.23 4.76
N ASN A 199 -16.84 -7.56 3.57
CA ASN A 199 -17.71 -8.72 3.33
C ASN A 199 -17.01 -10.08 3.58
N PHE A 200 -15.68 -10.12 3.63
CA PHE A 200 -14.93 -11.35 3.93
C PHE A 200 -14.72 -11.58 5.43
N ILE A 201 -15.10 -10.62 6.28
CA ILE A 201 -15.02 -10.76 7.73
C ILE A 201 -16.28 -11.51 8.21
N SER A 202 -16.21 -12.84 8.18
CA SER A 202 -17.28 -13.74 8.60
C SER A 202 -16.73 -15.02 9.23
N GLU A 203 -17.57 -15.75 9.98
CA GLU A 203 -17.19 -17.05 10.55
C GLU A 203 -16.83 -18.08 9.47
N GLU A 204 -17.50 -18.04 8.32
CA GLU A 204 -17.25 -18.97 7.19
C GLU A 204 -15.85 -18.76 6.57
N ASN A 205 -15.37 -17.52 6.56
CA ASN A 205 -14.08 -17.16 5.99
C ASN A 205 -12.95 -17.18 7.02
N PHE A 206 -13.25 -17.29 8.32
CA PHE A 206 -12.23 -17.26 9.37
C PHE A 206 -11.30 -18.48 9.28
N LEU A 207 -9.98 -18.23 9.33
CA LEU A 207 -8.95 -19.28 9.27
C LEU A 207 -8.18 -19.43 10.58
N GLU A 208 -7.79 -18.30 11.18
CA GLU A 208 -6.91 -18.30 12.36
C GLU A 208 -7.05 -16.99 13.12
N GLU A 209 -6.93 -17.06 14.45
CA GLU A 209 -6.74 -15.93 15.33
C GLU A 209 -5.38 -16.06 15.99
N LYS A 210 -4.62 -14.97 15.94
CA LYS A 210 -3.45 -14.69 16.77
C LYS A 210 -3.81 -13.49 17.64
N GLU A 211 -3.01 -13.22 18.66
CA GLU A 211 -3.34 -12.24 19.70
C GLU A 211 -3.65 -10.80 19.24
N TYR A 212 -3.15 -10.39 18.06
CA TYR A 212 -3.34 -9.04 17.51
C TYR A 212 -3.99 -9.01 16.14
N PHE A 213 -4.32 -10.17 15.59
CA PHE A 213 -4.87 -10.22 14.26
C PHE A 213 -5.60 -11.51 13.98
N LYS A 214 -6.57 -11.40 13.09
CA LYS A 214 -7.34 -12.50 12.53
C LYS A 214 -7.00 -12.66 11.06
N ILE A 215 -6.97 -13.90 10.60
CA ILE A 215 -6.80 -14.24 9.19
C ILE A 215 -8.14 -14.74 8.65
N PHE A 216 -8.59 -14.10 7.58
CA PHE A 216 -9.78 -14.48 6.83
C PHE A 216 -9.39 -14.90 5.41
N LYS A 217 -10.08 -15.89 4.87
CA LYS A 217 -9.99 -16.29 3.48
C LYS A 217 -10.82 -15.34 2.63
N ILE A 218 -10.23 -14.82 1.55
CA ILE A 218 -10.95 -14.02 0.55
C ILE A 218 -11.40 -14.95 -0.58
N ASP A 219 -10.48 -15.74 -1.12
CA ASP A 219 -10.75 -16.74 -2.16
C ASP A 219 -9.72 -17.89 -2.09
N GLN A 220 -9.52 -18.64 -3.18
CA GLN A 220 -8.57 -19.75 -3.22
C GLN A 220 -7.09 -19.34 -3.16
N LYS A 221 -6.78 -18.05 -3.40
CA LYS A 221 -5.42 -17.52 -3.44
C LYS A 221 -5.22 -16.33 -2.51
N CYS A 222 -6.27 -15.65 -2.07
CA CYS A 222 -6.15 -14.42 -1.30
C CYS A 222 -6.57 -14.60 0.17
N LEU A 223 -5.83 -13.97 1.07
CA LEU A 223 -6.11 -13.90 2.51
C LEU A 223 -6.16 -12.43 2.97
N LEU A 224 -7.01 -12.14 3.94
CA LEU A 224 -7.02 -10.88 4.69
C LEU A 224 -6.45 -11.15 6.08
N LYS A 225 -5.34 -10.51 6.42
CA LYS A 225 -4.90 -10.34 7.80
C LYS A 225 -5.50 -9.04 8.32
N LEU A 226 -6.36 -9.10 9.32
CA LEU A 226 -6.98 -7.94 9.94
C LEU A 226 -6.46 -7.81 11.37
N PHE A 227 -5.86 -6.67 11.68
CA PHE A 227 -5.36 -6.37 13.02
C PHE A 227 -6.48 -5.94 13.97
N ASP A 228 -6.29 -6.17 15.26
CA ASP A 228 -7.23 -5.71 16.29
C ASP A 228 -7.21 -4.19 16.46
N GLU A 229 -8.27 -3.62 17.05
CA GLU A 229 -8.49 -2.17 17.13
C GLU A 229 -7.38 -1.40 17.87
N ASN A 230 -6.69 -2.07 18.81
CA ASN A 230 -5.60 -1.49 19.60
C ASN A 230 -4.26 -1.43 18.82
N VAL A 231 -4.16 -2.08 17.66
CA VAL A 231 -2.94 -2.10 16.86
C VAL A 231 -2.77 -0.79 16.08
N SER A 232 -1.66 -0.10 16.34
CA SER A 232 -1.33 1.14 15.63
C SER A 232 -1.08 0.93 14.14
N LYS A 233 -1.29 1.99 13.36
CA LYS A 233 -0.99 2.01 11.92
C LYS A 233 0.47 1.67 11.66
N GLU A 234 1.37 2.20 12.49
CA GLU A 234 2.81 2.05 12.38
C GLU A 234 3.23 0.59 12.51
N PHE A 235 2.62 -0.13 13.46
CA PHE A 235 2.89 -1.56 13.68
C PHE A 235 2.34 -2.42 12.53
N ALA A 236 1.12 -2.15 12.08
CA ALA A 236 0.54 -2.84 10.92
C ALA A 236 1.34 -2.58 9.62
N LEU A 237 1.81 -1.34 9.41
CA LEU A 237 2.68 -1.00 8.27
C LEU A 237 4.05 -1.67 8.35
N MET A 238 4.58 -1.88 9.55
CA MET A 238 5.83 -2.60 9.74
C MET A 238 5.69 -4.05 9.28
N ASP A 239 4.62 -4.75 9.66
CA ASP A 239 4.34 -6.10 9.17
C ASP A 239 4.17 -6.17 7.65
N PHE A 240 3.49 -5.18 7.06
CA PHE A 240 3.35 -5.07 5.61
C PHE A 240 4.73 -4.98 4.93
N ARG A 241 5.62 -4.12 5.43
CA ARG A 241 6.99 -3.94 4.90
C ARG A 241 7.86 -5.19 5.10
N ASN A 242 7.78 -5.80 6.28
CA ASN A 242 8.51 -7.03 6.59
C ASN A 242 8.07 -8.18 5.68
N SER A 243 6.76 -8.29 5.45
CA SER A 243 6.20 -9.28 4.52
C SER A 243 6.64 -9.02 3.07
N GLN A 244 6.71 -7.75 2.64
CA GLN A 244 7.23 -7.41 1.31
C GLN A 244 8.70 -7.84 1.17
N PHE A 245 9.52 -7.58 2.19
CA PHE A 245 10.90 -8.03 2.21
C PHE A 245 10.98 -9.56 2.11
N ALA A 246 10.24 -10.28 2.94
CA ALA A 246 10.25 -11.74 2.96
C ALA A 246 9.81 -12.35 1.62
N TYR A 247 8.78 -11.79 0.98
CA TYR A 247 8.35 -12.21 -0.35
C TYR A 247 9.45 -11.99 -1.40
N ASN A 248 10.06 -10.78 -1.43
CA ASN A 248 11.12 -10.45 -2.38
C ASN A 248 12.39 -11.32 -2.23
N GLN A 249 12.63 -11.88 -1.05
CA GLN A 249 13.73 -12.80 -0.77
C GLN A 249 13.37 -14.28 -0.98
N ASN A 250 12.17 -14.60 -1.51
CA ASN A 250 11.65 -15.97 -1.65
C ASN A 250 11.63 -16.74 -0.31
N ILE A 251 11.36 -16.04 0.79
CA ILE A 251 11.14 -16.62 2.12
C ILE A 251 9.66 -16.96 2.30
N SER A 252 8.78 -16.09 1.79
CA SER A 252 7.33 -16.25 1.85
C SER A 252 6.74 -16.56 0.48
N LYS A 253 5.64 -17.32 0.48
CA LYS A 253 4.78 -17.57 -0.68
C LYS A 253 3.65 -16.54 -0.83
N PHE A 254 3.48 -15.68 0.17
CA PHE A 254 2.39 -14.72 0.25
C PHE A 254 2.90 -13.33 -0.08
N MET A 255 2.50 -12.82 -1.24
CA MET A 255 2.73 -11.43 -1.62
C MET A 255 1.75 -10.52 -0.86
N PRO A 256 2.21 -9.55 -0.07
CA PRO A 256 1.33 -8.53 0.51
C PRO A 256 0.92 -7.52 -0.58
N CYS A 257 -0.31 -7.66 -1.08
CA CYS A 257 -0.85 -6.94 -2.22
C CYS A 257 -1.43 -5.58 -1.86
N ASP A 258 -2.04 -5.46 -0.67
CA ASP A 258 -2.74 -4.24 -0.27
C ASP A 258 -2.65 -3.98 1.23
N PHE A 259 -2.69 -2.71 1.62
CA PHE A 259 -2.77 -2.23 2.99
C PHE A 259 -3.99 -1.32 3.14
N LEU A 260 -4.88 -1.66 4.05
CA LEU A 260 -6.22 -1.11 4.09
C LEU A 260 -6.71 -0.83 5.51
N LYS A 261 -7.85 -0.14 5.62
CA LYS A 261 -8.52 0.14 6.89
C LYS A 261 -9.98 -0.28 6.81
N ILE A 262 -10.43 -1.16 7.71
CA ILE A 262 -11.80 -1.66 7.79
C ILE A 262 -12.33 -1.38 9.19
N SER A 263 -13.42 -0.62 9.30
CA SER A 263 -14.10 -0.35 10.58
C SER A 263 -13.19 0.18 11.70
N GLY A 264 -12.11 0.90 11.37
CA GLY A 264 -11.14 1.39 12.36
C GLY A 264 -9.85 0.57 12.43
N CYS A 265 -9.92 -0.73 12.13
CA CYS A 265 -8.80 -1.67 12.11
C CYS A 265 -7.97 -1.57 10.84
N PHE A 266 -6.67 -1.85 10.93
CA PHE A 266 -5.81 -1.98 9.77
C PHE A 266 -5.79 -3.42 9.26
N GLY A 267 -5.57 -3.62 7.97
CA GLY A 267 -5.46 -4.95 7.38
C GLY A 267 -4.48 -5.02 6.22
N ILE A 268 -4.01 -6.24 5.95
CA ILE A 268 -3.14 -6.58 4.84
C ILE A 268 -3.81 -7.68 4.02
N VAL A 269 -3.88 -7.46 2.71
CA VAL A 269 -4.31 -8.50 1.77
C VAL A 269 -3.09 -9.21 1.23
N PHE A 270 -3.07 -10.52 1.37
CA PHE A 270 -2.03 -11.39 0.86
C PHE A 270 -2.54 -12.21 -0.32
N GLN A 271 -1.72 -12.38 -1.35
CA GLN A 271 -1.95 -13.32 -2.45
C GLN A 271 -0.91 -14.42 -2.40
N ASN A 272 -1.37 -15.66 -2.44
CA ASN A 272 -0.56 -16.85 -2.58
C ASN A 272 -0.27 -17.11 -4.06
N ASP A 273 1.00 -17.37 -4.38
CA ASP A 273 1.41 -17.70 -5.75
C ASP A 273 1.08 -19.16 -6.12
N ASP A 274 1.02 -20.05 -5.13
CA ASP A 274 0.76 -21.47 -5.36
C ASP A 274 -0.74 -21.75 -5.64
N GLU A 275 -1.04 -22.86 -6.31
CA GLU A 275 -2.43 -23.27 -6.61
C GLU A 275 -3.24 -23.62 -5.35
N LYS A 276 -2.56 -24.02 -4.27
CA LYS A 276 -3.15 -24.38 -2.99
C LYS A 276 -2.46 -23.61 -1.87
N PHE A 277 -3.24 -23.25 -0.84
CA PHE A 277 -2.65 -22.71 0.39
C PHE A 277 -1.78 -23.78 1.05
N PRO A 278 -0.55 -23.42 1.47
CA PRO A 278 0.29 -24.33 2.23
C PRO A 278 -0.36 -24.64 3.59
N SER A 279 -0.13 -25.86 4.07
CA SER A 279 -0.74 -26.37 5.31
C SER A 279 0.21 -26.25 6.50
N ARG A 280 -0.32 -26.41 7.71
CA ARG A 280 0.46 -26.51 8.96
C ARG A 280 0.48 -27.93 9.55
N ILE A 281 0.23 -28.96 8.73
CA ILE A 281 0.06 -30.34 9.22
C ILE A 281 1.43 -30.94 9.57
N LEU A 282 1.94 -30.58 10.75
CA LEU A 282 3.21 -31.08 11.30
C LEU A 282 3.18 -32.59 11.59
N ASN A 283 1.99 -33.16 11.77
CA ASN A 283 1.80 -34.58 12.13
C ASN A 283 2.15 -35.57 11.02
N GLU A 284 2.37 -35.10 9.78
CA GLU A 284 2.78 -35.92 8.63
C GLU A 284 4.30 -35.95 8.42
N PHE A 285 5.06 -35.24 9.25
CA PHE A 285 6.52 -35.22 9.19
C PHE A 285 7.14 -36.15 10.22
N ASP A 286 8.17 -36.88 9.77
CA ASP A 286 9.14 -37.44 10.69
C ASP A 286 9.81 -36.32 11.49
N LYS A 287 9.92 -36.50 12.82
CA LYS A 287 10.41 -35.47 13.73
C LYS A 287 11.84 -35.02 13.39
N ASN A 288 12.71 -35.96 13.01
CA ASN A 288 14.10 -35.65 12.70
C ASN A 288 14.18 -34.86 11.39
N ILE A 289 13.44 -35.31 10.37
CA ILE A 289 13.36 -34.62 9.07
C ILE A 289 12.85 -33.19 9.24
N PHE A 290 11.78 -32.99 10.02
CA PHE A 290 11.27 -31.65 10.28
C PHE A 290 12.30 -30.79 10.99
N SER A 291 12.96 -31.34 12.01
CA SER A 291 13.97 -30.62 12.79
C SER A 291 15.17 -30.19 11.94
N ASP A 292 15.65 -31.04 11.03
CA ASP A 292 16.72 -30.70 10.10
C ASP A 292 16.29 -29.59 9.13
N LYS A 293 15.10 -29.72 8.53
CA LYS A 293 14.57 -28.70 7.61
C LYS A 293 14.30 -27.37 8.32
N PHE A 294 13.82 -27.40 9.57
CA PHE A 294 13.55 -26.22 10.38
C PHE A 294 14.84 -25.44 10.66
N THR A 295 15.89 -26.15 11.06
CA THR A 295 17.22 -25.58 11.30
C THR A 295 17.80 -24.98 10.01
N LEU A 296 17.77 -25.75 8.92
CA LEU A 296 18.27 -25.29 7.61
C LEU A 296 17.51 -24.06 7.09
N LEU A 297 16.19 -24.01 7.31
CA LEU A 297 15.40 -22.82 6.99
C LEU A 297 15.88 -21.63 7.81
N HIS A 298 16.11 -21.79 9.13
CA HIS A 298 16.58 -20.70 9.97
C HIS A 298 17.95 -20.19 9.53
N GLU A 299 18.90 -21.08 9.24
CA GLU A 299 20.22 -20.72 8.71
C GLU A 299 20.10 -19.91 7.41
N LYS A 300 19.20 -20.33 6.51
CA LYS A 300 18.90 -19.58 5.28
C LYS A 300 18.39 -18.18 5.61
N LEU A 301 17.46 -18.02 6.55
CA LEU A 301 16.99 -16.70 6.99
C LEU A 301 18.14 -15.83 7.50
N LEU A 302 18.99 -16.39 8.37
CA LEU A 302 20.12 -15.71 8.99
C LEU A 302 21.28 -15.41 8.02
N SER A 303 21.23 -15.91 6.79
CA SER A 303 22.19 -15.57 5.74
C SER A 303 21.82 -14.29 4.97
N LEU A 304 20.58 -13.81 5.10
CA LEU A 304 20.07 -12.67 4.35
C LEU A 304 20.45 -11.35 5.00
N ASN A 305 20.75 -10.34 4.18
CA ASN A 305 20.97 -8.98 4.63
C ASN A 305 19.63 -8.22 4.67
N ALA A 306 19.29 -7.66 5.82
CA ALA A 306 18.05 -6.95 6.10
C ALA A 306 18.28 -5.47 6.47
N GLU A 307 19.30 -4.82 5.93
CA GLU A 307 19.64 -3.42 6.25
C GLU A 307 18.45 -2.44 6.15
N SER A 308 17.51 -2.72 5.24
CA SER A 308 16.28 -1.95 5.03
C SER A 308 15.21 -2.09 6.12
N LEU A 309 15.32 -3.08 7.02
CA LEU A 309 14.37 -3.30 8.12
C LEU A 309 14.76 -2.49 9.37
N ALA A 310 13.79 -2.28 10.25
CA ALA A 310 14.04 -1.73 11.58
C ALA A 310 14.94 -2.66 12.39
N SER A 311 15.79 -2.11 13.26
CA SER A 311 16.62 -2.95 14.14
C SER A 311 15.78 -3.66 15.19
N TYR A 312 16.24 -4.81 15.65
CA TYR A 312 15.59 -5.54 16.74
C TYR A 312 15.47 -4.66 18.00
N LYS A 313 16.41 -3.73 18.23
CA LYS A 313 16.32 -2.77 19.34
C LYS A 313 15.20 -1.76 19.14
N GLU A 314 15.05 -1.21 17.94
CA GLU A 314 13.96 -0.29 17.61
C GLU A 314 12.61 -0.98 17.76
N LEU A 315 12.49 -2.21 17.26
CA LEU A 315 11.29 -3.05 17.41
C LEU A 315 10.95 -3.28 18.88
N LEU A 316 11.91 -3.75 19.68
CA LEU A 316 11.70 -4.01 21.10
C LEU A 316 11.37 -2.73 21.89
N LEU A 317 12.00 -1.60 21.57
CA LEU A 317 11.68 -0.30 22.18
C LEU A 317 10.28 0.20 21.80
N PHE A 318 9.85 -0.05 20.56
CA PHE A 318 8.52 0.28 20.09
C PHE A 318 7.46 -0.53 20.86
N ILE A 319 7.69 -1.84 21.02
CA ILE A 319 6.82 -2.74 21.80
C ILE A 319 6.71 -2.27 23.26
N LEU A 320 7.81 -1.81 23.88
CA LEU A 320 7.81 -1.29 25.25
C LEU A 320 7.07 0.05 25.44
N GLY A 321 6.54 0.67 24.39
CA GLY A 321 5.94 2.00 24.47
C GLY A 321 6.95 3.13 24.74
N GLY A 322 8.24 2.91 24.47
CA GLY A 322 9.31 3.90 24.63
C GLY A 322 9.97 3.97 26.01
N ASN A 323 10.63 5.10 26.31
CA ASN A 323 11.44 5.32 27.52
C ASN A 323 10.59 5.63 28.77
N SER A 324 9.76 4.70 29.23
CA SER A 324 9.14 4.79 30.55
C SER A 324 10.20 4.54 31.66
N LYS A 325 9.99 5.10 32.86
CA LYS A 325 10.90 4.83 34.01
C LYS A 325 10.89 3.36 34.41
N GLU A 326 9.78 2.67 34.21
CA GLU A 326 9.56 1.25 34.52
C GLU A 326 10.47 0.34 33.68
N ASN A 327 10.75 0.71 32.43
CA ASN A 327 11.56 -0.10 31.51
C ASN A 327 13.06 0.25 31.52
N SER A 328 13.52 1.11 32.42
CA SER A 328 14.86 1.69 32.38
C SER A 328 16.01 0.66 32.52
N SER A 329 15.81 -0.42 33.27
CA SER A 329 16.78 -1.53 33.37
C SER A 329 16.91 -2.29 32.05
N VAL A 330 15.79 -2.71 31.49
CA VAL A 330 15.69 -3.47 30.24
C VAL A 330 16.28 -2.68 29.08
N ILE A 331 15.94 -1.39 28.98
CA ILE A 331 16.48 -0.48 27.95
C ILE A 331 18.01 -0.38 28.08
N ARG A 332 18.56 -0.35 29.30
CA ARG A 332 20.01 -0.31 29.52
C ARG A 332 20.69 -1.61 29.08
N LYS A 333 20.07 -2.77 29.32
CA LYS A 333 20.58 -4.07 28.84
C LYS A 333 20.52 -4.15 27.31
N LEU A 334 19.37 -3.80 26.73
CA LEU A 334 19.16 -3.80 25.27
C LEU A 334 20.19 -2.94 24.54
N LYS A 335 20.53 -1.76 25.07
CA LYS A 335 21.56 -0.88 24.47
C LYS A 335 22.94 -1.52 24.39
N LYS A 336 23.29 -2.42 25.32
CA LYS A 336 24.61 -3.08 25.38
C LYS A 336 24.73 -4.28 24.43
N LEU A 337 23.60 -4.81 23.95
CA LEU A 337 23.61 -5.94 23.02
C LEU A 337 24.20 -5.55 21.65
N PRO A 338 24.82 -6.48 20.92
CA PRO A 338 25.46 -6.17 19.64
C PRO A 338 24.44 -5.82 18.55
N GLU A 339 24.86 -5.01 17.58
CA GLU A 339 24.06 -4.75 16.37
C GLU A 339 24.34 -5.80 15.30
N GLY A 340 23.46 -5.88 14.29
CA GLY A 340 23.70 -6.67 13.10
C GLY A 340 22.73 -6.33 11.98
N ASN A 341 23.06 -6.78 10.78
CA ASN A 341 22.28 -6.54 9.57
C ASN A 341 21.68 -7.83 9.00
N PHE A 342 21.70 -8.93 9.75
CA PHE A 342 21.09 -10.18 9.30
C PHE A 342 19.57 -10.10 9.48
N PHE A 343 18.84 -10.80 8.62
CA PHE A 343 17.39 -10.95 8.78
C PHE A 343 17.10 -11.84 9.99
N CYS A 344 16.46 -11.26 10.99
CA CYS A 344 15.94 -11.94 12.16
C CYS A 344 14.42 -12.07 11.99
N GLN A 345 13.89 -13.29 12.04
CA GLN A 345 12.46 -13.51 11.85
C GLN A 345 11.65 -13.04 13.09
N GLY A 346 12.24 -13.14 14.30
CA GLY A 346 11.74 -12.59 15.56
C GLY A 346 10.70 -13.43 16.31
N ASN A 347 10.04 -14.37 15.62
CA ASN A 347 9.04 -15.30 16.15
C ASN A 347 9.14 -16.69 15.47
N PHE A 348 10.35 -17.20 15.26
CA PHE A 348 10.57 -18.40 14.46
C PHE A 348 10.31 -19.64 15.30
N CYS A 349 9.12 -20.22 15.13
CA CYS A 349 8.60 -21.38 15.84
C CYS A 349 7.73 -22.25 14.92
N PRO A 350 7.47 -23.52 15.28
CA PRO A 350 6.73 -24.46 14.42
C PRO A 350 5.36 -23.97 13.97
N GLU A 351 4.65 -23.21 14.82
CA GLU A 351 3.31 -22.66 14.53
C GLU A 351 3.34 -21.61 13.40
N ASN A 352 4.50 -20.99 13.17
CA ASN A 352 4.73 -20.02 12.11
C ASN A 352 5.41 -20.63 10.87
N ILE A 353 5.51 -21.96 10.80
CA ILE A 353 6.01 -22.68 9.61
C ILE A 353 4.85 -23.18 8.76
N LEU A 354 4.93 -22.90 7.47
CA LEU A 354 4.02 -23.40 6.44
C LEU A 354 4.72 -24.46 5.59
N ILE A 355 3.95 -25.43 5.13
CA ILE A 355 4.43 -26.58 4.37
C ILE A 355 3.70 -26.63 3.03
N ASP A 356 4.47 -26.60 1.94
CA ASP A 356 3.91 -26.79 0.59
C ASP A 356 3.67 -28.28 0.25
N GLU A 357 3.06 -28.55 -0.89
CA GLU A 357 2.79 -29.92 -1.38
C GLU A 357 4.06 -30.75 -1.61
N ASN A 358 5.20 -30.09 -1.82
CA ASN A 358 6.52 -30.70 -2.01
C ASN A 358 7.29 -30.87 -0.68
N LYS A 359 6.62 -30.66 0.46
CA LYS A 359 7.19 -30.77 1.81
C LYS A 359 8.33 -29.77 2.07
N ASN A 360 8.36 -28.63 1.37
CA ASN A 360 9.27 -27.53 1.66
C ASN A 360 8.69 -26.66 2.78
N LEU A 361 9.57 -26.14 3.64
CA LEU A 361 9.21 -25.26 4.74
C LEU A 361 9.33 -23.80 4.33
N PHE A 362 8.33 -23.00 4.68
CA PHE A 362 8.31 -21.55 4.51
C PHE A 362 7.99 -20.88 5.84
N ALA A 363 8.69 -19.79 6.13
CA ALA A 363 8.35 -18.96 7.28
C ALA A 363 7.08 -18.15 6.97
N SER A 364 6.29 -17.92 8.01
CA SER A 364 5.12 -17.03 7.99
C SER A 364 5.16 -16.10 9.19
N ASN A 365 4.21 -15.16 9.25
CA ASN A 365 4.08 -14.18 10.34
C ASN A 365 5.36 -13.34 10.57
N PHE A 366 5.55 -12.32 9.74
CA PHE A 366 6.74 -11.45 9.77
C PHE A 366 6.58 -10.20 10.64
N LEU A 367 5.60 -10.19 11.53
CA LEU A 367 5.25 -9.03 12.37
C LEU A 367 6.43 -8.57 13.20
N LEU A 368 7.21 -9.50 13.75
CA LEU A 368 8.38 -9.23 14.58
C LEU A 368 9.71 -9.34 13.83
N SER A 369 9.67 -9.44 12.51
CA SER A 369 10.89 -9.51 11.72
C SER A 369 11.63 -8.17 11.78
N CYS A 370 12.95 -8.25 11.86
CA CYS A 370 13.82 -7.11 12.06
C CYS A 370 15.23 -7.41 11.55
N LYS A 371 16.12 -6.42 11.60
CA LYS A 371 17.56 -6.66 11.45
C LYS A 371 18.25 -6.79 12.79
N GLY A 372 19.21 -7.70 12.86
CA GLY A 372 19.99 -7.91 14.08
C GLY A 372 21.19 -8.82 13.88
N PRO A 373 21.91 -9.10 14.98
CA PRO A 373 22.91 -10.16 15.02
C PRO A 373 22.22 -11.54 14.95
N LYS A 374 22.91 -12.58 14.46
CA LYS A 374 22.29 -13.91 14.31
C LYS A 374 21.88 -14.48 15.67
N GLU A 375 22.70 -14.21 16.68
CA GLU A 375 22.55 -14.62 18.06
C GLU A 375 21.24 -14.10 18.66
N PHE A 376 20.74 -12.93 18.24
CA PHE A 376 19.45 -12.42 18.69
C PHE A 376 18.31 -13.37 18.30
N ASP A 377 18.25 -13.74 17.02
CA ASP A 377 17.16 -14.54 16.49
C ASP A 377 17.24 -15.99 16.98
N ILE A 378 18.46 -16.54 17.07
CA ILE A 378 18.69 -17.88 17.61
C ILE A 378 18.33 -17.94 19.09
N ALA A 379 18.72 -16.93 19.89
CA ALA A 379 18.30 -16.82 21.28
C ALA A 379 16.77 -16.74 21.39
N ARG A 380 16.12 -15.97 20.51
CA ARG A 380 14.67 -15.80 20.52
C ARG A 380 13.93 -17.10 20.16
N THR A 381 14.39 -17.83 19.14
CA THR A 381 13.86 -19.14 18.78
C THR A 381 14.04 -20.16 19.90
N PHE A 382 15.25 -20.27 20.44
CA PHE A 382 15.53 -21.13 21.58
C PHE A 382 14.61 -20.82 22.77
N TYR A 383 14.44 -19.53 23.07
CA TYR A 383 13.58 -19.06 24.13
C TYR A 383 12.13 -19.51 23.93
N ILE A 384 11.55 -19.29 22.74
CA ILE A 384 10.17 -19.70 22.42
C ILE A 384 10.02 -21.22 22.55
N LEU A 385 10.91 -22.00 21.95
CA LEU A 385 10.89 -23.48 22.02
C LEU A 385 11.01 -23.99 23.47
N SER A 386 11.77 -23.29 24.32
CA SER A 386 11.94 -23.69 25.72
C SER A 386 10.66 -23.51 26.55
N LYS A 387 9.80 -22.56 26.17
CA LYS A 387 8.53 -22.29 26.85
C LYS A 387 7.39 -23.21 26.38
N THR A 388 7.47 -23.70 25.15
CA THR A 388 6.46 -24.60 24.55
C THR A 388 6.80 -26.09 24.69
N ASN A 389 7.89 -26.43 25.39
CA ASN A 389 8.40 -27.79 25.61
C ASN A 389 7.44 -28.67 26.44
N SER A 390 6.41 -29.22 25.78
CA SER A 390 5.70 -30.41 26.27
C SER A 390 6.42 -31.69 25.81
N GLU A 391 6.27 -32.81 26.53
CA GLU A 391 6.83 -34.12 26.12
C GLU A 391 6.40 -34.56 24.71
N LYS A 392 5.34 -33.95 24.16
CA LYS A 392 4.80 -34.20 22.82
C LYS A 392 5.36 -33.28 21.73
N SER A 393 6.23 -32.32 22.06
CA SER A 393 6.80 -31.39 21.08
C SER A 393 7.52 -32.12 19.94
N ILE A 394 7.43 -31.56 18.73
CA ILE A 394 8.14 -32.04 17.55
C ILE A 394 9.61 -31.60 17.55
N LEU A 395 9.94 -30.54 18.31
CA LEU A 395 11.26 -29.92 18.40
C LEU A 395 11.60 -29.62 19.86
N LYS A 396 12.75 -30.09 20.32
CA LYS A 396 13.31 -29.71 21.62
C LYS A 396 14.26 -28.53 21.44
N SER A 397 14.20 -27.58 22.35
CA SER A 397 15.04 -26.37 22.33
C SER A 397 16.55 -26.67 22.35
N GLU A 398 16.99 -27.64 23.15
CA GLU A 398 18.42 -28.00 23.24
C GLU A 398 18.92 -28.70 21.97
N ASP A 399 18.11 -29.58 21.36
CA ASP A 399 18.46 -30.23 20.08
C ASP A 399 18.62 -29.19 18.95
N TYR A 400 17.80 -28.13 18.98
CA TYR A 400 17.92 -27.02 18.04
C TYR A 400 19.27 -26.27 18.18
N LEU A 401 19.73 -25.98 19.41
CA LEU A 401 21.03 -25.32 19.61
C LEU A 401 22.20 -26.17 19.13
N ILE A 402 22.14 -27.49 19.38
CA ILE A 402 23.14 -28.44 18.89
C ILE A 402 23.24 -28.36 17.36
N LYS A 403 22.10 -28.32 16.67
CA LYS A 403 22.07 -28.24 15.20
C LYS A 403 22.49 -26.88 14.64
N MET A 404 22.24 -25.80 15.38
CA MET A 404 22.73 -24.46 15.03
C MET A 404 24.21 -24.24 15.36
N GLU A 405 24.88 -25.22 15.98
CA GLU A 405 26.28 -25.17 16.40
C GLU A 405 26.62 -23.96 17.29
N ILE A 406 25.69 -23.59 18.18
CA ILE A 406 25.85 -22.44 19.08
C ILE A 406 25.80 -22.86 20.55
N ASP A 407 26.73 -22.32 21.31
CA ASP A 407 26.76 -22.46 22.76
C ASP A 407 25.69 -21.57 23.42
N LYS A 408 24.94 -22.14 24.36
CA LYS A 408 23.89 -21.43 25.10
C LYS A 408 24.44 -20.26 25.90
N GLU A 409 25.67 -20.34 26.39
CA GLU A 409 26.28 -19.24 27.17
C GLU A 409 26.40 -17.94 26.36
N SER A 410 26.66 -18.03 25.05
CA SER A 410 26.75 -16.84 24.19
C SER A 410 25.41 -16.15 23.96
N LEU A 411 24.29 -16.84 24.24
CA LEU A 411 22.93 -16.34 24.08
C LEU A 411 22.37 -15.72 25.37
N LEU A 412 23.01 -15.95 26.53
CA LEU A 412 22.53 -15.48 27.84
C LEU A 412 22.21 -13.97 27.88
N PRO A 413 23.01 -13.06 27.31
CA PRO A 413 22.69 -11.63 27.32
C PRO A 413 21.35 -11.30 26.65
N PHE A 414 20.99 -12.02 25.58
CA PHE A 414 19.70 -11.86 24.90
C PHE A 414 18.56 -12.51 25.70
N ILE A 415 18.79 -13.70 26.24
CA ILE A 415 17.81 -14.43 27.06
C ILE A 415 17.46 -13.65 28.33
N GLU A 416 18.42 -13.00 28.98
CA GLU A 416 18.16 -12.12 30.13
C GLU A 416 17.22 -10.97 29.77
N VAL A 417 17.43 -10.36 28.59
CA VAL A 417 16.52 -9.33 28.08
C VAL A 417 15.13 -9.93 27.90
N PHE A 418 15.00 -11.06 27.22
CA PHE A 418 13.68 -11.71 27.02
C PHE A 418 12.97 -12.06 28.33
N ASN A 419 13.67 -12.56 29.34
CA ASN A 419 13.09 -12.86 30.65
C ASN A 419 12.59 -11.59 31.38
N GLU A 420 13.35 -10.50 31.35
CA GLU A 420 12.89 -9.23 31.95
C GLU A 420 11.74 -8.61 31.15
N PHE A 421 11.73 -8.83 29.84
CA PHE A 421 10.62 -8.49 28.97
C PHE A 421 9.38 -9.33 29.28
N GLU A 422 9.49 -10.61 29.69
CA GLU A 422 8.37 -11.55 29.83
C GLU A 422 7.30 -11.17 30.85
N ASN A 423 7.64 -10.36 31.87
CA ASN A 423 6.66 -9.73 32.77
C ASN A 423 5.82 -8.61 32.09
N SER A 424 6.18 -8.25 30.86
CA SER A 424 5.52 -7.24 30.01
C SER A 424 5.22 -7.78 28.61
N PHE A 425 5.75 -8.95 28.26
CA PHE A 425 5.66 -9.55 26.93
C PHE A 425 4.43 -10.41 26.81
N TYR A 426 3.95 -11.13 27.83
CA TYR A 426 2.68 -11.88 27.70
C TYR A 426 1.42 -11.00 27.81
N ASP A 427 1.57 -9.73 28.21
CA ASP A 427 0.50 -8.72 28.11
C ASP A 427 0.56 -7.94 26.77
N ILE A 428 1.61 -8.16 25.95
CA ILE A 428 1.82 -7.56 24.62
C ILE A 428 2.11 -8.63 23.55
N PHE A 429 2.04 -9.91 23.89
CA PHE A 429 1.99 -10.98 22.89
C PHE A 429 0.61 -11.38 22.60
#